data_AF-A0A6G0HFW5-F1
#
_entry.id   AF-A0A6G0HFW5-F1
#
_cell.length_a   1.000
_cell.length_b   1.000
_cell.length_c   1.000
_cell.angle_alpha   90.00
_cell.angle_beta   90.00
_cell.angle_gamma   90.00
#
_symmetry.space_group_name_H-M   'P 1'
#
loop_
_entity.id
_entity.type
_entity.pdbx_description
1 polymer ?
#
loop_
_entity_poly.entity_id
_entity_poly.type
_entity_poly.pdbx_seq_one_letter_code
_entity_poly.pdbx_strand_id
1 'polypeptide(L)'
;MDLRESPEDQDRTIVAFYKAHQKNWAGPLNCRLEGDTAIGEGVTRFFFSICMQKLRSGFSLNCGNANITRLFEGEPDYLVPSSSSLLVDSDLFQMAGRMLGHCFLHGGPGFVGMSQAILHVLLGGSPDVATVTIKDCPDIDIRETITLVIGRTTRQVKQLRKGLKETHLWHLMTERPDVVPLIFPREKDASLTSEAILHAITWPGATDDDSEDEWPVETTSRTTGYLREFIENVSSNDRKELLRFWTGWEVLPRELIVAMTSSKYPTAATCIETLRLPTH
;
A
#
# COMPACT_ATOMS: atom_id res chain seq x y z
N MET A 1 -11.60 -1.26 13.92
CA MET A 1 -12.22 -1.95 12.77
C MET A 1 -12.51 -3.36 13.22
N ASP A 2 -13.75 -3.82 13.20
CA ASP A 2 -14.08 -5.18 13.61
C ASP A 2 -13.86 -6.14 12.44
N LEU A 3 -13.00 -7.14 12.62
CA LEU A 3 -12.69 -8.11 11.57
C LEU A 3 -13.81 -9.13 11.35
N ARG A 4 -14.75 -9.23 12.29
CA ARG A 4 -15.89 -10.17 12.25
C ARG A 4 -17.08 -9.60 11.48
N GLU A 5 -17.08 -8.28 11.27
CA GLU A 5 -18.10 -7.59 10.50
C GLU A 5 -18.01 -7.92 9.01
N SER A 6 -19.09 -7.66 8.27
CA SER A 6 -19.12 -7.87 6.82
C SER A 6 -18.10 -6.97 6.11
N PRO A 7 -17.58 -7.35 4.93
CA PRO A 7 -16.67 -6.49 4.16
C PRO A 7 -17.24 -5.09 3.86
N GLU A 8 -18.58 -4.99 3.75
CA GLU A 8 -19.28 -3.72 3.56
C GLU A 8 -19.20 -2.82 4.81
N ASP A 9 -19.41 -3.38 6.00
CA ASP A 9 -19.36 -2.62 7.26
C ASP A 9 -17.92 -2.18 7.61
N GLN A 10 -16.95 -3.03 7.31
CA GLN A 10 -15.52 -2.68 7.40
C GLN A 10 -15.18 -1.49 6.48
N ASP A 11 -15.62 -1.54 5.22
CA ASP A 11 -15.36 -0.47 4.25
C ASP A 11 -16.09 0.82 4.63
N ARG A 12 -17.33 0.74 5.14
CA ARG A 12 -18.05 1.90 5.68
C ARG A 12 -17.30 2.55 6.84
N THR A 13 -16.71 1.75 7.74
CA THR A 13 -15.91 2.25 8.85
C THR A 13 -14.66 2.98 8.37
N ILE A 14 -13.94 2.41 7.39
CA ILE A 14 -12.76 3.05 6.78
C ILE A 14 -13.16 4.36 6.11
N VAL A 15 -14.24 4.37 5.33
CA VAL A 15 -14.74 5.55 4.63
C VAL A 15 -15.15 6.64 5.61
N ALA A 16 -15.90 6.29 6.65
CA ALA A 16 -16.29 7.24 7.71
C ALA A 16 -15.05 7.82 8.41
N PHE A 17 -14.04 7.00 8.70
CA PHE A 17 -12.79 7.44 9.32
C PHE A 17 -12.07 8.49 8.48
N TYR A 18 -11.94 8.28 7.16
CA TYR A 18 -11.23 9.20 6.27
C TYR A 18 -12.07 10.39 5.79
N LYS A 19 -13.40 10.31 5.85
CA LYS A 19 -14.30 11.45 5.59
C LYS A 19 -14.41 12.41 6.78
N ALA A 20 -14.03 11.98 7.98
CA ALA A 20 -14.01 12.84 9.17
C ALA A 20 -13.17 14.12 8.94
N HIS A 21 -13.65 15.24 9.46
CA HIS A 21 -13.00 16.55 9.34
C HIS A 21 -12.01 16.78 10.49
N GLN A 22 -11.02 17.66 10.27
CA GLN A 22 -10.12 18.20 11.30
C GLN A 22 -9.33 17.13 12.08
N LYS A 23 -8.91 16.05 11.42
CA LYS A 23 -7.97 15.09 12.01
C LYS A 23 -6.52 15.56 11.86
N ASN A 24 -5.73 15.31 12.90
CA ASN A 24 -4.28 15.38 12.80
C ASN A 24 -3.76 14.08 12.16
N TRP A 25 -3.57 14.10 10.84
CA TRP A 25 -3.10 12.92 10.08
C TRP A 25 -1.64 12.56 10.35
N ALA A 26 -0.84 13.49 10.87
CA ALA A 26 0.54 13.24 11.29
C ALA A 26 0.63 12.70 12.73
N GLY A 27 -0.49 12.67 13.47
CA GLY A 27 -0.54 12.09 14.81
C GLY A 27 -0.47 10.56 14.78
N PRO A 28 -0.16 9.93 15.92
CA PRO A 28 -0.11 8.47 16.03
C PRO A 28 -1.48 7.85 15.72
N LEU A 29 -1.50 6.83 14.87
CA LEU A 29 -2.70 6.08 14.55
C LEU A 29 -2.95 5.01 15.62
N ASN A 30 -3.98 5.22 16.44
CA ASN A 30 -4.47 4.20 17.36
C ASN A 30 -5.45 3.27 16.65
N CYS A 31 -4.92 2.27 15.97
CA CYS A 31 -5.73 1.23 15.34
C CYS A 31 -5.95 0.06 16.31
N ARG A 32 -7.21 -0.36 16.46
CA ARG A 32 -7.59 -1.59 17.15
C ARG A 32 -8.43 -2.44 16.21
N LEU A 33 -8.07 -3.71 16.11
CA LEU A 33 -8.86 -4.72 15.40
C LEU A 33 -9.78 -5.38 16.44
N GLU A 34 -11.08 -5.11 16.36
CA GLU A 34 -12.04 -5.74 17.27
C GLU A 34 -12.28 -7.19 16.83
N GLY A 35 -12.32 -8.11 17.80
CA GLY A 35 -12.27 -9.56 17.54
C GLY A 35 -10.88 -10.18 17.65
N ASP A 36 -9.83 -9.36 17.76
CA ASP A 36 -8.45 -9.76 18.04
C ASP A 36 -7.90 -8.94 19.23
N THR A 37 -7.02 -9.53 20.05
CA THR A 37 -6.42 -8.81 21.20
C THR A 37 -5.17 -8.01 20.79
N ALA A 38 -4.79 -8.05 19.52
CA ALA A 38 -3.59 -7.40 19.02
C ALA A 38 -3.69 -5.86 19.01
N ILE A 39 -2.65 -5.22 19.53
CA ILE A 39 -2.41 -3.77 19.49
C ILE A 39 -0.93 -3.59 19.16
N GLY A 40 -0.59 -2.59 18.35
CA GLY A 40 0.80 -2.22 18.05
C GLY A 40 1.06 -1.93 16.57
N GLU A 41 2.33 -1.75 16.23
CA GLU A 41 2.79 -1.38 14.89
C GLU A 41 2.28 -2.33 13.80
N GLY A 42 2.30 -3.64 14.04
CA GLY A 42 1.80 -4.64 13.08
C GLY A 42 0.33 -4.43 12.70
N VAL A 43 -0.50 -3.98 13.64
CA VAL A 43 -1.92 -3.68 13.40
C VAL A 43 -2.09 -2.41 12.57
N THR A 44 -1.26 -1.39 12.84
CA THR A 44 -1.22 -0.16 12.06
C THR A 44 -0.79 -0.43 10.61
N ARG A 45 0.26 -1.25 10.41
CA ARG A 45 0.74 -1.68 9.09
C ARG A 45 -0.34 -2.42 8.31
N PHE A 46 -0.99 -3.38 8.95
CA PHE A 46 -2.10 -4.13 8.37
C PHE A 46 -3.25 -3.23 7.91
N PHE A 47 -3.63 -2.25 8.74
CA PHE A 47 -4.68 -1.29 8.39
C PHE A 47 -4.31 -0.45 7.16
N PHE A 48 -3.05 0.03 7.06
CA PHE A 48 -2.59 0.77 5.89
C PHE A 48 -2.54 -0.08 4.62
N SER A 49 -2.10 -1.34 4.72
CA SER A 49 -2.15 -2.27 3.58
C SER A 49 -3.58 -2.50 3.09
N ILE A 50 -4.56 -2.66 4.00
CA ILE A 50 -5.97 -2.75 3.59
C ILE A 50 -6.43 -1.46 2.90
N CYS A 51 -6.09 -0.29 3.44
CA CYS A 51 -6.45 0.99 2.83
C CYS A 51 -5.92 1.10 1.39
N MET A 52 -4.64 0.80 1.17
CA MET A 52 -4.05 0.85 -0.17
C MET A 52 -4.63 -0.21 -1.11
N GLN A 53 -4.87 -1.42 -0.60
CA GLN A 53 -5.54 -2.48 -1.35
C GLN A 53 -6.93 -2.03 -1.81
N LYS A 54 -7.73 -1.41 -0.93
CA LYS A 54 -9.08 -0.93 -1.25
C LYS A 54 -9.08 0.24 -2.23
N LEU A 55 -8.09 1.13 -2.19
CA LEU A 55 -7.93 2.16 -3.24
C LEU A 55 -7.69 1.53 -4.61
N ARG A 56 -6.97 0.41 -4.68
CA ARG A 56 -6.65 -0.28 -5.95
C ARG A 56 -7.78 -1.19 -6.44
N SER A 57 -8.36 -2.02 -5.57
CA SER A 57 -9.36 -3.03 -5.96
C SER A 57 -10.80 -2.52 -5.88
N GLY A 58 -11.05 -1.47 -5.10
CA GLY A 58 -12.35 -0.87 -4.85
C GLY A 58 -12.90 -1.19 -3.45
N PHE A 59 -13.95 -0.45 -3.07
CA PHE A 59 -14.66 -0.59 -1.81
C PHE A 59 -16.01 -1.29 -2.04
N SER A 60 -16.41 -2.18 -1.14
CA SER A 60 -17.74 -2.77 -1.05
C SER A 60 -18.75 -1.76 -0.54
N LEU A 61 -19.01 -0.73 -1.35
CA LEU A 61 -20.02 0.30 -1.12
C LEU A 61 -21.12 0.16 -2.15
N ASN A 62 -22.36 0.15 -1.70
CA ASN A 62 -23.54 0.02 -2.56
C ASN A 62 -23.90 1.38 -3.21
N CYS A 63 -22.98 1.95 -3.98
CA CYS A 63 -23.20 3.18 -4.74
C CYS A 63 -23.62 2.84 -6.18
N GLY A 64 -24.92 2.84 -6.45
CA GLY A 64 -25.45 2.80 -7.82
C GLY A 64 -25.41 1.42 -8.50
N ASN A 65 -25.94 0.38 -7.83
CA ASN A 65 -26.09 -1.00 -8.33
C ASN A 65 -24.79 -1.80 -8.57
N ALA A 66 -23.62 -1.26 -8.22
CA ALA A 66 -22.37 -2.01 -8.22
C ALA A 66 -22.05 -2.52 -6.82
N ASN A 67 -21.74 -3.82 -6.68
CA ASN A 67 -21.28 -4.40 -5.42
C ASN A 67 -19.89 -3.88 -4.99
N ILE A 68 -19.12 -3.32 -5.93
CA ILE A 68 -17.79 -2.76 -5.68
C ILE A 68 -17.70 -1.40 -6.37
N THR A 69 -17.41 -0.37 -5.57
CA THR A 69 -17.14 1.00 -5.98
C THR A 69 -15.64 1.19 -6.18
N ARG A 70 -15.20 1.38 -7.44
CA ARG A 70 -13.81 1.67 -7.78
C ARG A 70 -13.59 3.16 -7.92
N LEU A 71 -12.56 3.68 -7.24
CA LEU A 71 -12.16 5.09 -7.37
C LEU A 71 -11.19 5.29 -8.54
N PHE A 72 -10.38 4.29 -8.85
CA PHE A 72 -9.43 4.31 -9.94
C PHE A 72 -9.69 3.16 -10.91
N GLU A 73 -9.57 3.45 -12.20
CA GLU A 73 -9.84 2.53 -13.29
C GLU A 73 -8.68 2.57 -14.29
N GLY A 74 -8.43 1.47 -15.00
CA GLY A 74 -7.36 1.38 -16.01
C GLY A 74 -6.44 0.17 -15.80
N GLU A 75 -5.43 0.08 -16.65
CA GLU A 75 -4.37 -0.93 -16.57
C GLU A 75 -3.29 -0.54 -15.54
N PRO A 76 -2.44 -1.49 -15.08
CA PRO A 76 -1.27 -1.17 -14.25
C PRO A 76 -0.39 -0.09 -14.92
N ASP A 77 0.06 0.90 -14.13
CA ASP A 77 0.75 2.13 -14.59
C ASP A 77 -0.11 3.16 -15.37
N TYR A 78 -1.40 2.88 -15.59
CA TYR A 78 -2.34 3.76 -16.29
C TYR A 78 -3.63 3.99 -15.50
N LEU A 79 -3.59 3.87 -14.17
CA LEU A 79 -4.76 4.13 -13.33
C LEU A 79 -5.15 5.61 -13.37
N VAL A 80 -6.41 5.86 -13.69
CA VAL A 80 -7.03 7.20 -13.72
C VAL A 80 -8.23 7.27 -12.76
N PRO A 81 -8.53 8.45 -12.17
CA PRO A 81 -9.73 8.62 -11.35
C PRO A 81 -11.00 8.33 -12.14
N SER A 82 -11.97 7.63 -11.53
CA SER A 82 -13.26 7.33 -12.16
C SER A 82 -14.03 8.63 -12.50
N SER A 83 -14.71 8.61 -13.65
CA SER A 83 -15.49 9.76 -14.14
C SER A 83 -16.86 9.94 -13.46
N SER A 84 -17.23 9.03 -12.56
CA SER A 84 -18.54 9.04 -11.88
C SER A 84 -18.76 10.28 -11.01
N SER A 85 -19.83 11.03 -11.29
CA SER A 85 -20.21 12.22 -10.52
C SER A 85 -20.59 11.88 -9.08
N LEU A 86 -21.20 10.71 -8.83
CA LEU A 86 -21.61 10.26 -7.49
C LEU A 86 -20.41 10.16 -6.52
N LEU A 87 -19.26 9.72 -7.02
CA LEU A 87 -18.05 9.59 -6.21
C LEU A 87 -17.48 10.96 -5.85
N VAL A 88 -17.57 11.89 -6.78
CA VAL A 88 -17.16 13.28 -6.58
C VAL A 88 -18.10 13.99 -5.60
N ASP A 89 -19.41 13.86 -5.78
CA ASP A 89 -20.40 14.49 -4.91
C ASP A 89 -20.35 13.91 -3.48
N SER A 90 -19.81 12.71 -3.33
CA SER A 90 -19.57 12.05 -2.04
C SER A 90 -18.18 12.31 -1.44
N ASP A 91 -17.37 13.20 -2.02
CA ASP A 91 -16.00 13.53 -1.59
C ASP A 91 -15.06 12.31 -1.44
N LEU A 92 -15.29 11.24 -2.21
CA LEU A 92 -14.50 10.01 -2.11
C LEU A 92 -13.07 10.17 -2.64
N PHE A 93 -12.85 11.09 -3.58
CA PHE A 93 -11.48 11.42 -4.02
C PHE A 93 -10.72 12.23 -2.97
N GLN A 94 -11.42 13.08 -2.20
CA GLN A 94 -10.80 13.77 -1.07
C GLN A 94 -10.41 12.77 0.02
N MET A 95 -11.30 11.83 0.32
CA MET A 95 -11.01 10.69 1.20
C MET A 95 -9.79 9.90 0.73
N ALA A 96 -9.70 9.58 -0.58
CA ALA A 96 -8.54 8.90 -1.13
C ALA A 96 -7.25 9.70 -0.93
N GLY A 97 -7.28 11.03 -1.11
CA GLY A 97 -6.12 11.89 -0.91
C GLY A 97 -5.64 11.90 0.55
N ARG A 98 -6.58 11.90 1.49
CA ARG A 98 -6.28 11.75 2.93
C ARG A 98 -5.66 10.39 3.23
N MET A 99 -6.21 9.34 2.63
CA MET A 99 -5.76 7.96 2.82
C MET A 99 -4.33 7.75 2.32
N LEU A 100 -4.01 8.28 1.13
CA LEU A 100 -2.65 8.28 0.57
C LEU A 100 -1.67 9.06 1.46
N GLY A 101 -2.05 10.28 1.84
CA GLY A 101 -1.22 11.12 2.69
C GLY A 101 -0.95 10.50 4.06
N HIS A 102 -1.99 9.96 4.68
CA HIS A 102 -1.87 9.29 5.97
C HIS A 102 -0.98 8.04 5.89
N CYS A 103 -1.15 7.21 4.86
CA CYS A 103 -0.29 6.04 4.64
C CYS A 103 1.20 6.43 4.55
N PHE A 104 1.50 7.43 3.72
CA PHE A 104 2.88 7.89 3.52
C PHE A 104 3.52 8.48 4.77
N LEU A 105 2.77 9.29 5.54
CA LEU A 105 3.28 9.90 6.78
C LEU A 105 3.74 8.87 7.82
N HIS A 106 3.16 7.67 7.79
CA HIS A 106 3.49 6.56 8.70
C HIS A 106 4.41 5.52 8.05
N GLY A 107 5.07 5.86 6.94
CA GLY A 107 6.04 4.97 6.27
C GLY A 107 5.40 3.79 5.53
N GLY A 108 4.10 3.86 5.24
CA GLY A 108 3.38 2.82 4.54
C GLY A 108 3.61 2.75 3.04
N PRO A 109 3.02 1.75 2.36
CA PRO A 109 3.26 1.51 0.95
C PRO A 109 2.75 2.67 0.08
N GLY A 110 3.48 2.92 -1.01
CA GLY A 110 3.08 3.86 -2.05
C GLY A 110 1.91 3.35 -2.89
N PHE A 111 1.20 4.26 -3.54
CA PHE A 111 0.12 3.92 -4.46
C PHE A 111 0.67 3.64 -5.85
N VAL A 112 0.89 2.36 -6.11
CA VAL A 112 1.49 1.85 -7.34
C VAL A 112 0.54 2.04 -8.52
N GLY A 113 1.07 2.48 -9.66
CA GLY A 113 0.40 2.37 -10.95
C GLY A 113 -0.48 3.56 -11.36
N MET A 114 -0.37 4.70 -10.67
CA MET A 114 -1.06 5.93 -11.09
C MET A 114 -0.50 6.45 -12.42
N SER A 115 -1.41 6.84 -13.33
CA SER A 115 -1.05 7.43 -14.62
C SER A 115 -0.16 8.66 -14.44
N GLN A 116 0.89 8.75 -15.24
CA GLN A 116 1.84 9.86 -15.22
C GLN A 116 1.17 11.19 -15.63
N ALA A 117 0.18 11.15 -16.53
CA ALA A 117 -0.59 12.34 -16.92
C ALA A 117 -1.43 12.85 -15.74
N ILE A 118 -2.05 11.94 -14.98
CA ILE A 118 -2.79 12.30 -13.76
C ILE A 118 -1.85 12.86 -12.70
N LEU A 119 -0.66 12.27 -12.52
CA LEU A 119 0.34 12.80 -11.59
C LEU A 119 0.81 14.20 -12.00
N HIS A 120 1.04 14.46 -13.29
CA HIS A 120 1.43 15.78 -13.79
C HIS A 120 0.37 16.85 -13.43
N VAL A 121 -0.90 16.55 -13.71
CA VAL A 121 -2.01 17.46 -13.41
C VAL A 121 -2.22 17.58 -11.90
N LEU A 122 -2.12 16.47 -11.17
CA LEU A 122 -2.17 16.45 -9.71
C LEU A 122 -1.11 17.37 -9.15
N LEU A 123 0.13 17.33 -9.65
CA LEU A 123 1.29 18.14 -9.26
C LEU A 123 1.26 19.59 -9.78
N GLY A 124 0.24 19.97 -10.55
CA GLY A 124 -0.02 21.38 -10.93
C GLY A 124 0.50 21.77 -12.29
N GLY A 125 0.95 20.78 -13.05
CA GLY A 125 1.13 20.94 -14.48
C GLY A 125 -0.19 21.25 -15.20
N SER A 126 -0.07 21.96 -16.32
CA SER A 126 -1.21 22.18 -17.20
C SER A 126 -1.64 20.86 -17.84
N PRO A 127 -2.95 20.58 -17.97
CA PRO A 127 -3.45 19.50 -18.82
C PRO A 127 -2.84 19.49 -20.22
N ASP A 128 -2.50 20.67 -20.75
CA ASP A 128 -1.98 20.85 -22.12
C ASP A 128 -0.49 20.48 -22.28
N VAL A 129 0.24 20.40 -21.16
CA VAL A 129 1.70 20.15 -21.14
C VAL A 129 2.03 18.78 -20.53
N ALA A 130 1.04 18.05 -20.03
CA ALA A 130 1.20 16.67 -19.60
C ALA A 130 1.79 15.87 -20.76
N THR A 131 2.93 15.21 -20.54
CA THR A 131 3.56 14.32 -21.53
C THR A 131 2.66 13.11 -21.76
N VAL A 132 1.72 13.28 -22.68
CA VAL A 132 0.83 12.26 -23.22
C VAL A 132 1.57 11.62 -24.39
N THR A 133 2.02 10.37 -24.25
CA THR A 133 2.94 9.68 -25.17
C THR A 133 2.23 8.68 -26.07
N ILE A 134 2.30 8.71 -27.42
CA ILE A 134 1.67 7.83 -28.48
C ILE A 134 1.51 6.28 -28.28
N LYS A 135 1.72 5.67 -27.11
CA LYS A 135 0.74 4.66 -26.58
C LYS A 135 -0.60 5.32 -26.15
N ASP A 136 -0.52 6.63 -26.01
CA ASP A 136 -1.44 7.75 -25.90
C ASP A 136 -1.49 8.48 -27.27
N CYS A 137 -2.02 7.75 -28.25
CA CYS A 137 -2.60 8.10 -29.55
C CYS A 137 -2.09 9.28 -30.45
N PRO A 138 -1.80 9.02 -31.75
CA PRO A 138 -1.52 10.03 -32.78
C PRO A 138 -2.76 10.57 -33.50
N ASP A 139 -3.96 10.13 -33.12
CA ASP A 139 -5.23 10.58 -33.69
C ASP A 139 -5.72 11.86 -33.01
N ILE A 140 -6.04 12.90 -33.79
CA ILE A 140 -6.49 14.20 -33.29
C ILE A 140 -7.80 14.05 -32.49
N ASP A 141 -8.68 13.13 -32.88
CA ASP A 141 -9.96 12.87 -32.21
C ASP A 141 -9.78 12.14 -30.86
N ILE A 142 -8.72 11.32 -30.75
CA ILE A 142 -8.40 10.59 -29.51
C ILE A 142 -7.59 11.47 -28.56
N ARG A 143 -6.76 12.39 -29.07
CA ARG A 143 -6.10 13.41 -28.25
C ARG A 143 -7.12 14.36 -27.62
N GLU A 144 -8.14 14.80 -28.36
CA GLU A 144 -9.28 15.50 -27.78
C GLU A 144 -9.97 14.65 -26.71
N THR A 145 -10.13 13.34 -26.93
CA THR A 145 -10.68 12.42 -25.91
C THR A 145 -9.80 12.32 -24.65
N ILE A 146 -8.47 12.34 -24.77
CA ILE A 146 -7.56 12.34 -23.61
C ILE A 146 -7.61 13.66 -22.86
N THR A 147 -7.59 14.80 -23.56
CA THR A 147 -7.83 16.12 -22.96
C THR A 147 -9.22 16.17 -22.32
N LEU A 148 -10.22 15.52 -22.91
CA LEU A 148 -11.54 15.33 -22.31
C LEU A 148 -11.51 14.42 -21.09
N VAL A 149 -10.72 13.34 -21.04
CA VAL A 149 -10.59 12.48 -19.85
C VAL A 149 -9.89 13.23 -18.71
N ILE A 150 -8.80 13.95 -19.00
CA ILE A 150 -8.13 14.82 -18.02
C ILE A 150 -9.06 15.96 -17.57
N GLY A 151 -9.80 16.57 -18.51
CA GLY A 151 -10.81 17.59 -18.24
C GLY A 151 -11.96 17.06 -17.38
N ARG A 152 -12.48 15.86 -17.69
CA ARG A 152 -13.55 15.16 -16.95
C ARG A 152 -13.10 14.71 -15.57
N THR A 153 -11.81 14.39 -15.40
CA THR A 153 -11.22 13.99 -14.11
C THR A 153 -10.67 15.16 -13.30
N THR A 154 -10.74 16.39 -13.83
CA THR A 154 -10.19 17.57 -13.15
C THR A 154 -10.84 17.80 -11.77
N ARG A 155 -12.14 17.53 -11.62
CA ARG A 155 -12.83 17.69 -10.32
C ARG A 155 -12.35 16.64 -9.30
N GLN A 156 -12.11 15.42 -9.76
CA GLN A 156 -11.58 14.29 -9.01
C GLN A 156 -10.15 14.58 -8.54
N VAL A 157 -9.28 15.02 -9.46
CA VAL A 157 -7.89 15.39 -9.17
C VAL A 157 -7.84 16.56 -8.18
N LYS A 158 -8.74 17.54 -8.32
CA LYS A 158 -8.86 18.65 -7.35
C LYS A 158 -9.25 18.16 -5.95
N GLN A 159 -10.17 17.20 -5.84
CA GLN A 159 -10.53 16.60 -4.55
C GLN A 159 -9.39 15.77 -3.97
N LEU A 160 -8.73 14.94 -4.78
CA LEU A 160 -7.55 14.19 -4.38
C LEU A 160 -6.47 15.12 -3.82
N ARG A 161 -6.16 16.19 -4.56
CA ARG A 161 -5.25 17.24 -4.12
C ARG A 161 -5.69 17.89 -2.81
N LYS A 162 -6.99 18.16 -2.63
CA LYS A 162 -7.53 18.73 -1.38
C LYS A 162 -7.22 17.80 -0.19
N GLY A 163 -7.42 16.49 -0.35
CA GLY A 163 -7.07 15.50 0.69
C GLY A 163 -5.57 15.44 0.98
N LEU A 164 -4.73 15.52 -0.05
CA LEU A 164 -3.27 15.57 0.09
C LEU A 164 -2.76 16.87 0.74
N LYS A 165 -3.48 17.98 0.59
CA LYS A 165 -3.17 19.24 1.28
C LYS A 165 -3.49 19.15 2.77
N GLU A 166 -4.58 18.50 3.13
CA GLU A 166 -4.98 18.30 4.54
C GLU A 166 -3.99 17.41 5.31
N THR A 167 -3.22 16.56 4.61
CA THR A 167 -2.15 15.73 5.20
C THR A 167 -0.77 16.36 5.08
N HIS A 168 -0.64 17.58 4.56
CA HIS A 168 0.62 18.25 4.21
C HIS A 168 1.48 17.55 3.16
N LEU A 169 1.09 16.36 2.67
CA LEU A 169 1.83 15.62 1.66
C LEU A 169 1.96 16.42 0.35
N TRP A 170 0.96 17.22 0.03
CA TRP A 170 1.00 18.14 -1.11
C TRP A 170 2.21 19.08 -1.05
N HIS A 171 2.44 19.72 0.10
CA HIS A 171 3.54 20.67 0.28
C HIS A 171 4.89 19.98 0.17
N LEU A 172 5.01 18.79 0.78
CA LEU A 172 6.21 17.97 0.68
C LEU A 172 6.54 17.64 -0.79
N MET A 173 5.57 17.16 -1.57
CA MET A 173 5.82 16.83 -2.99
C MET A 173 6.23 18.04 -3.83
N THR A 174 5.71 19.24 -3.50
CA THR A 174 6.08 20.46 -4.22
C THR A 174 7.48 20.96 -3.86
N GLU A 175 7.89 20.80 -2.60
CA GLU A 175 9.22 21.23 -2.12
C GLU A 175 10.31 20.19 -2.40
N ARG A 176 9.93 18.90 -2.46
CA ARG A 176 10.80 17.73 -2.60
C ARG A 176 10.30 16.81 -3.71
N PRO A 177 10.57 17.11 -5.00
CA PRO A 177 10.14 16.26 -6.12
C PRO A 177 10.70 14.83 -6.05
N ASP A 178 11.80 14.61 -5.33
CA ASP A 178 12.43 13.31 -5.08
C ASP A 178 11.54 12.33 -4.30
N VAL A 179 10.53 12.82 -3.56
CA VAL A 179 9.61 11.95 -2.83
C VAL A 179 8.45 11.43 -3.67
N VAL A 180 8.19 12.01 -4.85
CA VAL A 180 7.07 11.63 -5.71
C VAL A 180 7.14 10.15 -6.13
N PRO A 181 8.30 9.60 -6.55
CA PRO A 181 8.42 8.18 -6.87
C PRO A 181 8.24 7.24 -5.68
N LEU A 182 8.38 7.73 -4.44
CA LEU A 182 8.13 6.94 -3.22
C LEU A 182 6.63 6.85 -2.92
N ILE A 183 5.88 7.92 -3.18
CA ILE A 183 4.44 8.00 -2.95
C ILE A 183 3.67 7.31 -4.09
N PHE A 184 4.15 7.50 -5.34
CA PHE A 184 3.53 7.00 -6.56
C PHE A 184 4.54 6.22 -7.41
N PRO A 185 5.02 5.05 -6.92
CA PRO A 185 5.95 4.22 -7.66
C PRO A 185 5.31 3.64 -8.92
N ARG A 186 6.13 3.36 -9.93
CA ARG A 186 5.70 2.55 -11.09
C ARG A 186 5.69 1.07 -10.71
N GLU A 187 4.91 0.26 -11.43
CA GLU A 187 4.78 -1.17 -11.17
C GLU A 187 6.13 -1.89 -11.21
N LYS A 188 7.00 -1.54 -12.17
CA LYS A 188 8.37 -2.08 -12.28
C LYS A 188 9.24 -1.77 -11.05
N ASP A 189 9.08 -0.59 -10.46
CA ASP A 189 9.89 -0.09 -9.35
C ASP A 189 9.34 -0.56 -7.99
N ALA A 190 8.07 -1.00 -7.96
CA ALA A 190 7.41 -1.60 -6.81
C ALA A 190 7.60 -3.14 -6.73
N SER A 191 8.47 -3.71 -7.56
CA SER A 191 8.77 -5.14 -7.53
C SER A 191 9.72 -5.45 -6.38
N LEU A 192 9.30 -6.31 -5.45
CA LEU A 192 10.12 -6.75 -4.33
C LEU A 192 11.06 -7.85 -4.82
N THR A 193 12.37 -7.64 -4.75
CA THR A 193 13.37 -8.60 -5.26
C THR A 193 13.81 -9.60 -4.18
N SER A 194 14.22 -10.79 -4.61
CA SER A 194 14.76 -11.84 -3.76
C SER A 194 15.99 -11.35 -3.00
N GLU A 195 16.90 -10.68 -3.69
CA GLU A 195 18.18 -10.22 -3.16
C GLU A 195 17.97 -9.17 -2.06
N ALA A 196 17.02 -8.26 -2.27
CA ALA A 196 16.70 -7.23 -1.29
C ALA A 196 16.16 -7.84 0.01
N ILE A 197 15.24 -8.81 -0.09
CA ILE A 197 14.72 -9.51 1.10
C ILE A 197 15.85 -10.25 1.80
N LEU A 198 16.62 -11.07 1.08
CA LEU A 198 17.67 -11.90 1.67
C LEU A 198 18.75 -11.09 2.38
N HIS A 199 19.08 -9.90 1.86
CA HIS A 199 20.04 -8.99 2.49
C HIS A 199 19.49 -8.34 3.76
N ALA A 200 18.16 -8.17 3.87
CA ALA A 200 17.54 -7.64 5.08
C ALA A 200 17.44 -8.67 6.22
N ILE A 201 17.65 -9.97 5.94
CA ILE A 201 17.45 -11.02 6.94
C ILE A 201 18.65 -11.16 7.87
N THR A 202 18.38 -11.02 9.17
CA THR A 202 19.22 -11.50 10.27
C THR A 202 18.88 -12.97 10.54
N TRP A 203 19.80 -13.85 10.15
CA TRP A 203 19.65 -15.30 10.26
C TRP A 203 19.95 -15.79 11.69
N PRO A 204 19.31 -16.89 12.15
CA PRO A 204 19.60 -17.46 13.46
C PRO A 204 21.09 -17.83 13.57
N GLY A 205 21.72 -17.45 14.70
CA GLY A 205 23.14 -17.72 14.96
C GLY A 205 24.14 -16.79 14.25
N ALA A 206 23.68 -15.72 13.59
CA ALA A 206 24.55 -14.70 13.00
C ALA A 206 25.07 -13.66 14.02
N THR A 207 24.54 -13.66 15.24
CA THR A 207 24.91 -12.76 16.34
C THR A 207 25.32 -13.58 17.56
N ASP A 208 26.42 -13.20 18.22
CA ASP A 208 26.97 -13.85 19.44
C ASP A 208 26.09 -13.61 20.70
N ASP A 209 24.76 -13.63 20.56
CA ASP A 209 23.85 -13.53 21.69
C ASP A 209 23.56 -14.92 22.24
N ASP A 210 24.01 -15.15 23.48
CA ASP A 210 23.81 -16.34 24.32
C ASP A 210 22.30 -16.57 24.64
N SER A 211 21.50 -16.88 23.62
CA SER A 211 20.10 -17.27 23.81
C SER A 211 20.01 -18.74 24.23
N GLU A 212 19.30 -19.03 25.33
CA GLU A 212 19.18 -20.37 25.94
C GLU A 212 18.45 -21.42 25.06
N ASP A 213 17.90 -21.01 23.91
CA ASP A 213 17.21 -21.88 22.95
C ASP A 213 18.12 -22.23 21.75
N GLU A 214 19.27 -22.83 22.00
CA GLU A 214 20.21 -23.23 20.95
C GLU A 214 19.69 -24.48 20.21
N TRP A 215 18.95 -24.27 19.13
CA TRP A 215 18.41 -25.33 18.28
C TRP A 215 19.54 -26.06 17.52
N PRO A 216 19.39 -27.37 17.19
CA PRO A 216 20.42 -28.11 16.47
C PRO A 216 20.82 -27.42 15.16
N VAL A 217 22.12 -27.11 15.02
CA VAL A 217 22.67 -26.35 13.87
C VAL A 217 22.27 -26.94 12.53
N GLU A 218 22.23 -28.28 12.41
CA GLU A 218 21.83 -28.96 11.18
C GLU A 218 20.36 -28.70 10.81
N THR A 219 19.47 -28.69 11.80
CA THR A 219 18.04 -28.44 11.61
C THR A 219 17.81 -26.97 11.27
N THR A 220 18.45 -26.06 11.99
CA THR A 220 18.40 -24.62 11.71
C THR A 220 18.91 -24.30 10.30
N SER A 221 20.06 -24.86 9.91
CA SER A 221 20.65 -24.68 8.57
C SER A 221 19.74 -25.21 7.47
N ARG A 222 19.12 -26.38 7.68
CA ARG A 222 18.19 -26.98 6.70
C ARG A 222 16.94 -26.12 6.53
N THR A 223 16.29 -25.74 7.63
CA THR A 223 15.04 -24.96 7.59
C THR A 223 15.27 -23.55 7.01
N THR A 224 16.34 -22.88 7.41
CA THR A 224 16.70 -21.56 6.86
C THR A 224 17.12 -21.65 5.38
N GLY A 225 17.76 -22.76 4.98
CA GLY A 225 18.05 -23.08 3.59
C GLY A 225 16.78 -23.17 2.73
N TYR A 226 15.73 -23.85 3.21
CA TYR A 226 14.45 -23.91 2.52
C TYR A 226 13.78 -22.54 2.39
N LEU A 227 13.84 -21.70 3.43
CA LEU A 227 13.31 -20.33 3.33
C LEU A 227 14.05 -19.52 2.27
N ARG A 228 15.39 -19.62 2.23
CA ARG A 228 16.21 -18.95 1.21
C ARG A 228 15.82 -19.40 -0.19
N GLU A 229 15.80 -20.71 -0.43
CA GLU A 229 15.42 -21.28 -1.73
C GLU A 229 14.00 -20.88 -2.14
N PHE A 230 13.06 -20.84 -1.19
CA PHE A 230 11.71 -20.35 -1.43
C PHE A 230 11.74 -18.89 -1.91
N ILE A 231 12.40 -17.98 -1.18
CA ILE A 231 12.47 -16.55 -1.53
C ILE A 231 13.09 -16.31 -2.90
N GLU A 232 14.11 -17.11 -3.27
CA GLU A 232 14.80 -17.00 -4.56
C GLU A 232 13.91 -17.43 -5.74
N ASN A 233 13.03 -18.40 -5.54
CA ASN A 233 12.29 -19.05 -6.63
C ASN A 233 10.82 -18.62 -6.76
N VAL A 234 10.24 -17.97 -5.75
CA VAL A 234 8.84 -17.54 -5.79
C VAL A 234 8.61 -16.26 -6.60
N SER A 235 7.36 -16.06 -7.03
CA SER A 235 6.96 -14.87 -7.78
C SER A 235 7.06 -13.59 -6.94
N SER A 236 7.15 -12.43 -7.61
CA SER A 236 7.11 -11.11 -6.94
C SER A 236 5.84 -10.94 -6.08
N ASN A 237 4.71 -11.52 -6.49
CA ASN A 237 3.47 -11.46 -5.72
C ASN A 237 3.56 -12.31 -4.44
N ASP A 238 4.09 -13.52 -4.53
CA ASP A 238 4.25 -14.41 -3.37
C ASP A 238 5.27 -13.85 -2.38
N ARG A 239 6.32 -13.15 -2.85
CA ARG A 239 7.25 -12.40 -1.99
C ARG A 239 6.55 -11.28 -1.21
N LYS A 240 5.61 -10.57 -1.84
CA LYS A 240 4.79 -9.55 -1.17
C LYS A 240 3.87 -10.17 -0.13
N GLU A 241 3.24 -11.31 -0.44
CA GLU A 241 2.41 -12.04 0.53
C GLU A 241 3.22 -12.59 1.70
N LEU A 242 4.43 -13.11 1.45
CA LEU A 242 5.36 -13.51 2.51
C LEU A 242 5.71 -12.33 3.42
N LEU A 243 6.07 -11.18 2.84
CA LEU A 243 6.43 -10.00 3.63
C LEU A 243 5.24 -9.44 4.41
N ARG A 244 4.04 -9.49 3.82
CA ARG A 244 2.78 -9.12 4.49
C ARG A 244 2.49 -10.04 5.67
N PHE A 245 2.69 -11.36 5.51
CA PHE A 245 2.58 -12.32 6.60
C PHE A 245 3.61 -12.04 7.70
N TRP A 246 4.85 -11.74 7.34
CA TRP A 246 5.96 -11.52 8.26
C TRP A 246 5.84 -10.21 9.05
N THR A 247 5.52 -9.10 8.39
CA THR A 247 5.64 -7.74 8.95
C THR A 247 4.33 -6.98 9.06
N GLY A 248 3.25 -7.49 8.46
CA GLY A 248 1.95 -6.84 8.39
C GLY A 248 1.71 -6.03 7.11
N TRP A 249 2.71 -5.83 6.26
CA TRP A 249 2.59 -5.11 4.98
C TRP A 249 3.71 -5.47 3.98
N GLU A 250 3.64 -4.90 2.77
CA GLU A 250 4.57 -5.17 1.67
C GLU A 250 5.80 -4.24 1.61
N VAL A 251 5.98 -3.35 2.60
CA VAL A 251 7.16 -2.47 2.69
C VAL A 251 8.29 -3.20 3.42
N LEU A 252 9.43 -3.36 2.75
CA LEU A 252 10.60 -4.05 3.31
C LEU A 252 11.23 -3.21 4.44
N PRO A 253 11.26 -3.71 5.69
CA PRO A 253 11.96 -3.02 6.78
C PRO A 253 13.48 -3.09 6.59
N ARG A 254 14.21 -2.38 7.45
CA ARG A 254 15.68 -2.41 7.43
C ARG A 254 16.25 -3.76 7.83
N GLU A 255 15.54 -4.47 8.69
CA GLU A 255 15.95 -5.74 9.25
C GLU A 255 14.75 -6.67 9.34
N LEU A 256 14.96 -7.94 9.03
CA LEU A 256 14.01 -9.02 9.16
C LEU A 256 14.63 -10.11 10.01
N ILE A 257 13.96 -10.52 11.09
CA ILE A 257 14.53 -11.50 12.02
C ILE A 257 13.94 -12.87 11.73
N VAL A 258 14.79 -13.88 11.55
CA VAL A 258 14.36 -15.28 11.50
C VAL A 258 14.70 -15.96 12.82
N ALA A 259 13.73 -16.67 13.38
CA ALA A 259 13.89 -17.47 14.59
C ALA A 259 13.27 -18.86 14.40
N MET A 260 13.57 -19.78 15.31
CA MET A 260 13.04 -21.14 15.29
C MET A 260 11.86 -21.27 16.27
N THR A 261 10.98 -22.24 16.03
CA THR A 261 9.82 -22.51 16.89
C THR A 261 9.44 -23.98 16.87
N SER A 262 8.87 -24.46 17.97
CA SER A 262 8.26 -25.80 18.09
C SER A 262 6.85 -25.87 17.51
N SER A 263 6.29 -24.76 17.01
CA SER A 263 4.95 -24.72 16.44
C SER A 263 4.84 -25.56 15.16
N LYS A 264 3.64 -26.10 14.92
CA LYS A 264 3.35 -26.91 13.73
C LYS A 264 3.49 -26.14 12.41
N TYR A 265 3.21 -24.84 12.43
CA TYR A 265 3.23 -23.98 11.25
C TYR A 265 4.15 -22.78 11.50
N PRO A 266 4.66 -22.14 10.42
CA PRO A 266 5.31 -20.84 10.54
C PRO A 266 4.41 -19.83 11.22
N THR A 267 5.00 -19.01 12.10
CA THR A 267 4.28 -17.93 12.79
C THR A 267 5.07 -16.64 12.66
N ALA A 268 4.38 -15.50 12.70
CA ALA A 268 5.01 -14.19 12.59
C ALA A 268 4.66 -13.30 13.78
N ALA A 269 5.67 -12.62 14.32
CA ALA A 269 5.50 -11.54 15.28
C ALA A 269 5.70 -10.21 14.54
N THR A 270 4.64 -9.76 13.87
CA THR A 270 4.68 -8.63 12.92
C THR A 270 5.17 -7.32 13.54
N CYS A 271 4.89 -7.09 14.83
CA CYS A 271 5.32 -5.88 15.54
C CYS A 271 6.83 -5.80 15.76
N ILE A 272 7.54 -6.93 15.71
CA ILE A 272 8.99 -7.03 15.90
C ILE A 272 9.67 -7.70 14.70
N GLU A 273 8.99 -7.73 13.56
CA GLU A 273 9.55 -8.16 12.26
C GLU A 273 10.21 -9.56 12.32
N THR A 274 9.66 -10.46 13.14
CA THR A 274 10.23 -11.79 13.39
C THR A 274 9.37 -12.89 12.76
N LEU A 275 9.97 -13.70 11.88
CA LEU A 275 9.39 -14.92 11.33
C LEU A 275 9.95 -16.12 12.07
N ARG A 276 9.05 -16.93 12.62
CA ARG A 276 9.39 -18.14 13.36
C ARG A 276 9.11 -19.36 12.50
N LEU A 277 10.16 -20.12 12.18
CA LEU A 277 10.09 -21.31 11.35
C LEU A 277 10.05 -22.59 12.19
N PRO A 278 9.19 -23.57 11.83
CA PRO A 278 9.16 -24.86 12.49
C PRO A 278 10.47 -25.64 12.34
N THR A 279 10.79 -26.45 13.35
CA THR A 279 12.03 -27.24 13.41
C THR A 279 11.87 -28.70 12.96
N HIS A 280 10.75 -29.06 12.33
CA HIS A 280 10.43 -30.43 11.91
C HIS A 280 10.21 -30.54 10.40
#